data_AF-A0A7C7Q9D1-F1
#
_entry.id   AF-A0A7C7Q9D1-F1
#
_cell.length_a   1.000
_cell.length_b   1.000
_cell.length_c   1.000
_cell.angle_alpha   90.00
_cell.angle_beta   90.00
_cell.angle_gamma   90.00
#
_symmetry.space_group_name_H-M   'P 1'
#
loop_
_entity.id
_entity.type
_entity.pdbx_description
1 polymer ?
#
loop_
_entity_poly.entity_id
_entity_poly.type
_entity_poly.pdbx_seq_one_letter_code
_entity_poly.pdbx_strand_id
1 'polypeptide(L)'
;MNRSRIRSVLLTTLTLLFGLHTFRVFLPTVIWYLGQYLSAQQLALYALATFALALLAPLVRRLLGERGLLALTTGGLALVRLGIQFVAAPVADLALATAGLALLGWFLPLWHQSLRNRPTEGDIPVLAVAFPLAFLLDTGSRTLLLSYDLAWRHGLWAALVVVGLALLALVLLWRELTGRAIGEAAEEPSPGRVWPFLGLGPWLYLTLAVTHNPSALAASTGWGDVPAHLAVNGFTTLGAVVCALVAGWPARRRRLWALLDGGLLTGALALLVAGL
;
A
#
# COMPACT_ATOMS: atom_id res chain seq x y z
N MET A 1 18.76 12.61 -7.78
CA MET A 1 17.31 12.70 -7.44
C MET A 1 17.08 13.98 -6.66
N ASN A 2 16.22 14.91 -7.11
CA ASN A 2 15.99 16.18 -6.43
C ASN A 2 15.38 15.98 -5.03
N ARG A 3 15.71 16.83 -4.04
CA ARG A 3 15.21 16.73 -2.64
C ARG A 3 13.68 16.63 -2.57
N SER A 4 12.98 17.36 -3.44
CA SER A 4 11.51 17.29 -3.54
C SER A 4 11.01 15.90 -3.91
N ARG A 5 11.70 15.19 -4.82
CA ARG A 5 11.29 13.87 -5.29
C ARG A 5 11.50 12.79 -4.23
N ILE A 6 12.60 12.86 -3.49
CA ILE A 6 12.84 11.97 -2.33
C ILE A 6 11.70 12.12 -1.33
N ARG A 7 11.29 13.36 -1.03
CA ARG A 7 10.18 13.65 -0.12
C ARG A 7 8.87 13.04 -0.62
N SER A 8 8.51 13.24 -1.89
CA SER A 8 7.28 12.68 -2.46
C SER A 8 7.30 11.15 -2.45
N VAL A 9 8.44 10.51 -2.76
CA VAL A 9 8.61 9.05 -2.66
C VAL A 9 8.42 8.58 -1.23
N LEU A 10 9.11 9.16 -0.25
CA LEU A 10 9.00 8.77 1.16
C LEU A 10 7.57 8.94 1.69
N LEU A 11 6.92 10.07 1.39
CA LEU A 11 5.54 10.32 1.79
C LEU A 11 4.59 9.26 1.21
N THR A 12 4.73 8.97 -0.09
CA THR A 12 3.91 7.97 -0.77
C THR A 12 4.17 6.58 -0.19
N THR A 13 5.42 6.21 0.03
CA THR A 13 5.82 4.94 0.64
C THR A 13 5.21 4.76 2.02
N LEU A 14 5.29 5.77 2.89
CA LEU A 14 4.69 5.70 4.23
C LEU A 14 3.17 5.62 4.17
N THR A 15 2.53 6.36 3.27
CA THR A 15 1.07 6.30 3.07
C THR A 15 0.63 4.91 2.63
N LEU A 16 1.33 4.32 1.67
CA LEU A 16 1.09 2.95 1.22
C LEU A 16 1.36 1.93 2.34
N LEU A 17 2.44 2.09 3.10
CA LEU A 17 2.77 1.23 4.24
C LEU A 17 1.65 1.24 5.30
N PHE A 18 1.10 2.42 5.64
CA PHE A 18 -0.05 2.49 6.54
C PHE A 18 -1.30 1.85 5.93
N GLY A 19 -1.50 2.01 4.63
CA GLY A 19 -2.55 1.29 3.89
C GLY A 19 -2.42 -0.23 4.00
N LEU A 20 -1.21 -0.77 3.83
CA LEU A 20 -0.91 -2.21 3.95
C LEU A 20 -1.16 -2.72 5.37
N HIS A 21 -0.69 -2.00 6.40
CA HIS A 21 -0.97 -2.33 7.80
C HIS A 21 -2.49 -2.31 8.08
N THR A 22 -3.21 -1.32 7.57
CA THR A 22 -4.67 -1.20 7.71
C THR A 22 -5.37 -2.39 7.06
N PHE A 23 -4.96 -2.78 5.85
CA PHE A 23 -5.50 -3.94 5.14
C PHE A 23 -5.33 -5.24 5.93
N ARG A 24 -4.21 -5.39 6.65
CA ARG A 24 -3.96 -6.54 7.52
C ARG A 24 -4.72 -6.54 8.82
N VAL A 25 -5.22 -5.40 9.27
CA VAL A 25 -6.18 -5.35 10.38
C VAL A 25 -7.58 -5.65 9.87
N PHE A 26 -7.92 -5.14 8.68
CA PHE A 26 -9.22 -5.33 8.05
C PHE A 26 -9.54 -6.80 7.78
N LEU A 27 -8.65 -7.56 7.12
CA LEU A 27 -8.96 -8.94 6.74
C LEU A 27 -9.28 -9.85 7.94
N PRO A 28 -8.45 -9.91 9.00
CA PRO A 28 -8.76 -10.70 10.19
C PRO A 28 -10.00 -10.22 10.93
N THR A 29 -10.25 -8.90 11.02
CA THR A 29 -11.45 -8.38 11.71
C THR A 29 -12.73 -8.69 10.93
N VAL A 30 -12.71 -8.65 9.61
CA VAL A 30 -13.86 -9.09 8.80
C VAL A 30 -14.06 -10.60 8.90
N ILE A 31 -13.00 -11.40 8.75
CA ILE A 31 -13.12 -12.87 8.71
C ILE A 31 -13.45 -13.43 10.10
N TRP A 32 -12.69 -13.05 11.13
CA TRP A 32 -12.78 -13.68 12.46
C TRP A 32 -13.73 -12.98 13.41
N TYR A 33 -13.85 -11.66 13.36
CA TYR A 33 -14.76 -10.94 14.23
C TYR A 33 -16.17 -10.84 13.61
N LEU A 34 -16.32 -10.24 12.42
CA LEU A 34 -17.63 -10.18 11.77
C LEU A 34 -18.15 -11.57 11.37
N GLY A 35 -17.27 -12.51 11.01
CA GLY A 35 -17.68 -13.86 10.63
C GLY A 35 -18.33 -14.68 11.74
N GLN A 36 -18.24 -14.24 13.01
CA GLN A 36 -19.01 -14.83 14.11
C GLN A 36 -20.50 -14.44 14.04
N TYR A 37 -20.83 -13.33 13.38
CA TYR A 37 -22.18 -12.74 13.37
C TYR A 37 -22.83 -12.75 12.00
N LEU A 38 -22.04 -12.81 10.93
CA LEU A 38 -22.49 -12.64 9.55
C LEU A 38 -22.21 -13.88 8.69
N SER A 39 -23.09 -14.15 7.73
CA SER A 39 -22.86 -15.17 6.73
C SER A 39 -21.74 -14.77 5.74
N ALA A 40 -21.19 -15.74 5.01
CA ALA A 40 -20.17 -15.48 3.99
C ALA A 40 -20.62 -14.47 2.94
N GLN A 41 -21.90 -14.49 2.53
CA GLN A 41 -22.46 -13.52 1.59
C GLN A 41 -22.49 -12.11 2.18
N GLN A 42 -22.86 -11.97 3.45
CA GLN A 42 -22.88 -10.69 4.15
C GLN A 42 -21.47 -10.12 4.34
N LEU A 43 -20.48 -10.96 4.64
CA LEU A 43 -19.07 -10.56 4.68
C LEU A 43 -18.57 -10.06 3.31
N ALA A 44 -18.93 -10.78 2.23
CA ALA A 44 -18.58 -10.36 0.87
C ALA A 44 -19.22 -9.01 0.51
N LEU A 45 -20.49 -8.79 0.87
CA LEU A 45 -21.16 -7.52 0.69
C LEU A 45 -20.53 -6.40 1.52
N TYR A 46 -20.12 -6.67 2.76
CA TYR A 46 -19.43 -5.70 3.61
C TYR A 46 -18.08 -5.28 3.01
N ALA A 47 -17.28 -6.26 2.54
CA ALA A 47 -16.02 -5.99 1.87
C ALA A 47 -16.24 -5.19 0.57
N LEU A 48 -17.21 -5.61 -0.25
CA LEU A 48 -17.58 -4.90 -1.48
C LEU A 48 -17.99 -3.46 -1.20
N ALA A 49 -18.84 -3.23 -0.18
CA ALA A 49 -19.27 -1.89 0.22
C ALA A 49 -18.08 -1.04 0.68
N THR A 50 -17.16 -1.62 1.45
CA THR A 50 -15.93 -0.93 1.89
C THR A 50 -15.09 -0.48 0.71
N PHE A 51 -14.85 -1.33 -0.28
CA PHE A 51 -14.11 -0.96 -1.48
C PHE A 51 -14.89 0.01 -2.38
N ALA A 52 -16.21 -0.10 -2.43
CA ALA A 52 -17.07 0.82 -3.17
C ALA A 52 -16.98 2.26 -2.65
N LEU A 53 -16.59 2.48 -1.39
CA LEU A 53 -16.31 3.82 -0.86
C LEU A 53 -15.21 4.54 -1.67
N ALA A 54 -14.30 3.81 -2.31
CA ALA A 54 -13.28 4.41 -3.18
C ALA A 54 -13.91 5.20 -4.35
N LEU A 55 -15.11 4.84 -4.79
CA LEU A 55 -15.85 5.54 -5.85
C LEU A 55 -16.30 6.94 -5.44
N LEU A 56 -16.28 7.26 -4.14
CA LEU A 56 -16.57 8.60 -3.63
C LEU A 56 -15.40 9.58 -3.80
N ALA A 57 -14.21 9.11 -4.22
CA ALA A 57 -13.03 9.96 -4.38
C ALA A 57 -13.28 11.23 -5.23
N PRO A 58 -13.97 11.18 -6.39
CA PRO A 58 -14.23 12.38 -7.19
C PRO A 58 -15.12 13.39 -6.46
N LEU A 59 -16.11 12.92 -5.70
CA LEU A 59 -17.01 13.77 -4.91
C LEU A 59 -16.23 14.47 -3.79
N VAL A 60 -15.45 13.71 -3.02
CA VAL A 60 -14.62 14.27 -1.94
C VAL A 60 -13.57 15.25 -2.50
N ARG A 61 -12.99 14.94 -3.67
CA ARG A 61 -12.06 15.84 -4.38
C ARG A 61 -12.72 17.16 -4.77
N ARG A 62 -13.98 17.14 -5.24
CA ARG A 62 -14.74 18.36 -5.58
C ARG A 62 -14.99 19.23 -4.35
N LEU A 63 -15.21 18.61 -3.19
CA LEU A 63 -15.50 19.33 -1.94
C LEU A 63 -14.24 19.92 -1.28
N LEU A 64 -13.13 19.17 -1.25
CA LEU A 64 -11.92 19.54 -0.50
C LEU A 64 -10.78 20.08 -1.38
N GLY A 65 -10.90 19.97 -2.70
CA GLY A 65 -9.81 20.19 -3.64
C GLY A 65 -8.71 19.12 -3.54
N GLU A 66 -7.67 19.25 -4.38
CA GLU A 66 -6.55 18.29 -4.41
C GLU A 66 -5.73 18.31 -3.12
N ARG A 67 -5.48 19.51 -2.56
CA ARG A 67 -4.72 19.66 -1.30
C ARG A 67 -5.48 19.11 -0.10
N GLY A 68 -6.77 19.41 0.01
CA GLY A 68 -7.60 18.92 1.10
C GLY A 68 -7.77 17.41 1.02
N LEU A 69 -7.96 16.85 -0.18
CA LEU A 69 -8.03 15.40 -0.34
C LEU A 69 -6.69 14.71 -0.04
N LEU A 70 -5.54 15.31 -0.40
CA LEU A 70 -4.23 14.79 -0.01
C LEU A 70 -4.04 14.82 1.51
N ALA A 71 -4.40 15.94 2.16
CA ALA A 71 -4.33 16.07 3.61
C ALA A 71 -5.23 15.04 4.32
N LEU A 72 -6.46 14.86 3.84
CA LEU A 72 -7.42 13.89 4.36
C LEU A 72 -6.93 12.46 4.21
N THR A 73 -6.43 12.09 3.03
CA THR A 73 -6.02 10.70 2.75
C THR A 73 -4.73 10.33 3.48
N THR A 74 -3.64 11.07 3.27
CA THR A 74 -2.36 10.77 3.90
C THR A 74 -2.37 11.05 5.40
N GLY A 75 -2.91 12.20 5.82
CA GLY A 75 -3.03 12.55 7.23
C GLY A 75 -4.00 11.62 7.95
N GLY A 76 -5.15 11.34 7.35
CA GLY A 76 -6.13 10.41 7.89
C GLY A 76 -5.57 8.99 8.03
N LEU A 77 -4.83 8.47 7.06
CA LEU A 77 -4.18 7.15 7.18
C LEU A 77 -3.16 7.08 8.32
N ALA A 78 -2.36 8.15 8.51
CA ALA A 78 -1.43 8.22 9.64
C ALA A 78 -2.18 8.22 10.98
N LEU A 79 -3.29 8.98 11.08
CA LEU A 79 -4.13 9.02 12.27
C LEU A 79 -4.86 7.69 12.52
N VAL A 80 -5.39 7.05 11.48
CA VAL A 80 -6.00 5.72 11.56
C VAL A 80 -4.97 4.71 12.07
N ARG A 81 -3.74 4.75 11.56
CA ARG A 81 -2.68 3.85 12.03
C ARG A 81 -2.34 4.06 13.51
N LEU A 82 -2.35 5.31 13.99
CA LEU A 82 -2.20 5.62 15.41
C LEU A 82 -3.41 5.10 16.21
N GLY A 83 -4.63 5.30 15.72
CA GLY A 83 -5.85 4.77 16.34
C GLY A 83 -5.76 3.26 16.55
N ILE A 84 -5.44 2.52 15.49
CA ILE A 84 -5.24 1.06 15.54
C ILE A 84 -4.16 0.65 16.56
N GLN A 85 -3.12 1.48 16.76
CA GLN A 85 -2.05 1.15 17.71
C GLN A 85 -2.49 1.20 19.18
N PHE A 86 -3.40 2.13 19.50
CA PHE A 86 -3.73 2.48 20.88
C PHE A 86 -5.14 2.05 21.30
N VAL A 87 -6.02 1.77 20.34
CA VAL A 87 -7.36 1.26 20.62
C VAL A 87 -7.31 -0.26 20.68
N ALA A 88 -7.76 -0.83 21.79
CA ALA A 88 -7.82 -2.27 22.01
C ALA A 88 -9.27 -2.75 22.01
N ALA A 89 -9.99 -2.55 20.90
CA ALA A 89 -11.40 -2.91 20.78
C ALA A 89 -11.73 -3.39 19.35
N PRO A 90 -12.22 -4.64 19.17
CA PRO A 90 -12.46 -5.21 17.83
C PRO A 90 -13.41 -4.39 16.94
N VAL A 91 -14.46 -3.80 17.52
CA VAL A 91 -15.39 -2.92 16.79
C VAL A 91 -14.68 -1.67 16.29
N ALA A 92 -13.81 -1.09 17.12
CA ALA A 92 -13.08 0.10 16.76
C ALA A 92 -11.99 -0.20 15.73
N ASP A 93 -11.30 -1.34 15.83
CA ASP A 93 -10.34 -1.81 14.82
C ASP A 93 -11.01 -2.01 13.47
N LEU A 94 -12.19 -2.65 13.45
CA LEU A 94 -12.97 -2.80 12.22
C LEU A 94 -13.36 -1.44 11.63
N ALA A 95 -13.88 -0.51 12.45
CA ALA A 95 -14.29 0.81 11.98
C ALA A 95 -13.09 1.63 11.44
N LEU A 96 -11.98 1.63 12.17
CA LEU A 96 -10.73 2.28 11.77
C LEU A 96 -10.15 1.65 10.50
N ALA A 97 -10.14 0.33 10.40
CA ALA A 97 -9.62 -0.38 9.24
C ALA A 97 -10.47 -0.11 7.98
N THR A 98 -11.80 -0.11 8.11
CA THR A 98 -12.74 0.25 7.04
C THR A 98 -12.53 1.70 6.58
N ALA A 99 -12.42 2.64 7.52
CA ALA A 99 -12.13 4.04 7.19
C ALA A 99 -10.75 4.19 6.52
N GLY A 100 -9.71 3.53 7.03
CA GLY A 100 -8.37 3.56 6.45
C GLY A 100 -8.34 2.97 5.04
N LEU A 101 -9.07 1.89 4.76
CA LEU A 101 -9.15 1.35 3.40
C LEU A 101 -9.89 2.29 2.43
N ALA A 102 -10.93 2.99 2.89
CA ALA A 102 -11.57 4.03 2.08
C ALA A 102 -10.57 5.17 1.75
N LEU A 103 -9.82 5.64 2.76
CA LEU A 103 -8.78 6.67 2.57
C LEU A 103 -7.67 6.21 1.62
N LEU A 104 -7.23 4.95 1.71
CA LEU A 104 -6.26 4.37 0.77
C LEU A 104 -6.83 4.29 -0.65
N GLY A 105 -8.09 3.86 -0.77
CA GLY A 105 -8.82 3.81 -2.03
C GLY A 105 -8.95 5.18 -2.70
N TRP A 106 -9.04 6.27 -1.93
CA TRP A 106 -9.02 7.63 -2.46
C TRP A 106 -7.60 8.12 -2.78
N PHE A 107 -6.61 7.74 -1.98
CA PHE A 107 -5.21 8.15 -2.16
C PHE A 107 -4.62 7.67 -3.48
N LEU A 108 -4.83 6.41 -3.86
CA LEU A 108 -4.25 5.81 -5.06
C LEU A 108 -4.61 6.54 -6.36
N PRO A 109 -5.90 6.75 -6.71
CA PRO A 109 -6.27 7.47 -7.91
C PRO A 109 -5.87 8.95 -7.84
N LEU A 110 -5.96 9.59 -6.66
CA LEU A 110 -5.50 10.95 -6.44
C LEU A 110 -4.03 11.09 -6.81
N TRP A 111 -3.17 10.28 -6.20
CA TRP A 111 -1.74 10.38 -6.38
C TRP A 111 -1.32 9.99 -7.80
N HIS A 112 -1.94 8.95 -8.38
CA HIS A 112 -1.66 8.54 -9.75
C HIS A 112 -1.85 9.67 -10.77
N GLN A 113 -2.92 10.45 -10.60
CA GLN A 113 -3.29 11.55 -11.48
C GLN A 113 -2.55 12.85 -11.17
N SER A 114 -1.97 12.98 -9.97
CA SER A 114 -1.27 14.18 -9.57
C SER A 114 0.03 14.37 -10.34
N LEU A 115 0.34 15.62 -10.69
CA LEU A 115 1.64 16.01 -11.26
C LEU A 115 2.80 15.66 -10.33
N ARG A 116 2.54 15.46 -9.03
CA ARG A 116 3.52 14.94 -8.05
C ARG A 116 4.03 13.55 -8.39
N ASN A 117 3.20 12.71 -9.03
CA ASN A 117 3.60 11.37 -9.43
C ASN A 117 4.54 11.39 -10.64
N ARG A 118 4.42 12.38 -11.53
CA ARG A 118 5.32 12.60 -12.67
C ARG A 118 5.61 14.10 -12.86
N PRO A 119 6.61 14.63 -12.15
CA PRO A 119 6.92 16.07 -12.19
C PRO A 119 7.42 16.55 -13.56
N THR A 120 8.04 15.66 -14.34
CA THR A 120 8.57 15.94 -15.67
C THR A 120 8.25 14.80 -16.63
N GLU A 121 8.01 15.12 -17.88
CA GLU A 121 7.73 14.13 -18.91
C GLU A 121 8.95 13.19 -19.08
N GLY A 122 8.72 11.87 -18.93
CA GLY A 122 9.79 10.86 -18.99
C GLY A 122 10.34 10.39 -17.63
N ASP A 123 10.02 11.08 -16.53
CA ASP A 123 10.45 10.64 -15.20
C ASP A 123 9.81 9.32 -14.76
N ILE A 124 10.58 8.51 -14.03
CA ILE A 124 10.07 7.35 -13.29
C ILE A 124 8.94 7.81 -12.35
N PRO A 125 7.73 7.22 -12.43
CA PRO A 125 6.62 7.61 -11.57
C PRO A 125 6.95 7.40 -10.09
N VAL A 126 6.55 8.32 -9.23
CA VAL A 126 6.74 8.19 -7.77
C VAL A 126 6.14 6.88 -7.25
N LEU A 127 4.93 6.52 -7.70
CA LEU A 127 4.27 5.27 -7.31
C LEU A 127 5.07 4.02 -7.72
N ALA A 128 5.78 4.04 -8.85
CA ALA A 128 6.56 2.90 -9.32
C ALA A 128 7.75 2.59 -8.39
N VAL A 129 8.24 3.59 -7.65
CA VAL A 129 9.28 3.43 -6.64
C VAL A 129 8.66 3.21 -5.26
N ALA A 130 7.59 3.92 -4.95
CA ALA A 130 7.00 3.92 -3.62
C ALA A 130 6.31 2.61 -3.25
N PHE A 131 5.65 1.95 -4.21
CA PHE A 131 5.00 0.64 -3.98
C PHE A 131 5.99 -0.44 -3.56
N PRO A 132 7.06 -0.74 -4.35
CA PRO A 132 8.02 -1.74 -3.94
C PRO A 132 8.71 -1.42 -2.62
N LEU A 133 9.01 -0.13 -2.36
CA LEU A 133 9.56 0.29 -1.07
C LEU A 133 8.59 0.05 0.08
N ALA A 134 7.28 0.28 -0.11
CA ALA A 134 6.28 0.03 0.92
C ALA A 134 6.19 -1.47 1.24
N PHE A 135 6.22 -2.34 0.23
CA PHE A 135 6.27 -3.79 0.40
C PHE A 135 7.57 -4.26 1.08
N LEU A 136 8.70 -3.66 0.73
CA LEU A 136 9.99 -3.99 1.34
C LEU A 136 10.03 -3.58 2.81
N LEU A 137 9.53 -2.38 3.15
CA LEU A 137 9.43 -1.94 4.54
C LEU A 137 8.44 -2.79 5.33
N ASP A 138 7.32 -3.14 4.73
CA ASP A 138 6.30 -3.99 5.33
C ASP A 138 6.84 -5.40 5.65
N THR A 139 7.38 -6.11 4.66
CA THR A 139 7.97 -7.44 4.86
C THR A 139 9.23 -7.36 5.73
N GLY A 140 10.06 -6.34 5.54
CA GLY A 140 11.23 -6.07 6.38
C GLY A 140 10.85 -5.91 7.85
N SER A 141 9.79 -5.17 8.15
CA SER A 141 9.30 -4.99 9.52
C SER A 141 8.84 -6.32 10.13
N ARG A 142 8.12 -7.15 9.39
CA ARG A 142 7.71 -8.49 9.87
C ARG A 142 8.90 -9.41 10.11
N THR A 143 9.91 -9.37 9.24
CA THR A 143 11.14 -10.15 9.41
C THR A 143 11.90 -9.74 10.65
N LEU A 144 12.04 -8.43 10.91
CA LEU A 144 12.66 -7.92 12.14
C LEU A 144 11.85 -8.29 13.39
N LEU A 145 10.55 -8.46 13.25
CA LEU A 145 9.62 -8.81 14.31
C LEU A 145 9.29 -10.32 14.36
N LEU A 146 10.09 -11.16 13.69
CA LEU A 146 9.91 -12.62 13.65
C LEU A 146 8.46 -13.01 13.35
N SER A 147 7.96 -12.60 12.19
CA SER A 147 6.64 -12.95 11.65
C SER A 147 5.45 -12.24 12.30
N TYR A 148 5.66 -11.55 13.42
CA TYR A 148 4.58 -10.90 14.14
C TYR A 148 4.37 -9.46 13.64
N ASP A 149 3.16 -9.17 13.16
CA ASP A 149 2.85 -7.86 12.57
C ASP A 149 2.94 -6.73 13.60
N LEU A 150 3.51 -5.60 13.18
CA LEU A 150 3.58 -4.39 13.99
C LEU A 150 2.18 -3.87 14.38
N ALA A 151 1.16 -4.11 13.55
CA ALA A 151 -0.22 -3.72 13.84
C ALA A 151 -0.79 -4.38 15.11
N TRP A 152 -0.34 -5.59 15.44
CA TRP A 152 -0.83 -6.35 16.58
C TRP A 152 0.11 -6.30 17.80
N ARG A 153 1.29 -5.66 17.66
CA ARG A 153 2.24 -5.54 18.79
C ARG A 153 1.81 -4.43 19.74
N HIS A 154 1.51 -4.84 20.96
CA HIS A 154 1.38 -3.93 22.09
C HIS A 154 2.71 -3.81 22.85
N GLY A 155 3.04 -2.60 23.28
CA GLY A 155 4.26 -2.31 24.03
C GLY A 155 4.89 -0.98 23.64
N LEU A 156 5.75 -0.46 24.52
CA LEU A 156 6.39 0.86 24.36
C LEU A 156 7.15 0.96 23.03
N TRP A 157 7.93 -0.06 22.66
CA TRP A 157 8.71 -0.04 21.43
C TRP A 157 7.86 0.02 20.17
N ALA A 158 6.81 -0.79 20.08
CA ALA A 158 5.89 -0.75 18.94
C ALA A 158 5.20 0.61 18.84
N ALA A 159 4.74 1.15 19.98
CA ALA A 159 4.15 2.48 20.05
C ALA A 159 5.12 3.58 19.57
N LEU A 160 6.38 3.57 20.03
CA LEU A 160 7.40 4.54 19.61
C LEU A 160 7.69 4.48 18.11
N VAL A 161 7.80 3.27 17.54
CA VAL A 161 8.01 3.10 16.09
C VAL A 161 6.82 3.66 15.31
N VAL A 162 5.59 3.32 15.70
CA VAL A 162 4.38 3.76 14.99
C VAL A 162 4.20 5.27 15.11
N VAL A 163 4.41 5.84 16.29
CA VAL A 163 4.38 7.30 16.50
C VAL A 163 5.45 7.98 15.66
N GLY A 164 6.68 7.45 15.65
CA GLY A 164 7.77 7.98 14.84
C GLY A 164 7.45 7.99 13.34
N LEU A 165 6.93 6.88 12.81
CA LEU A 165 6.51 6.79 11.41
C LEU A 165 5.35 7.74 11.08
N ALA A 166 4.35 7.83 11.96
CA ALA A 166 3.20 8.71 11.78
C ALA A 166 3.62 10.19 11.80
N LEU A 167 4.44 10.60 12.77
CA LEU A 167 5.01 11.95 12.83
C LEU A 167 5.85 12.27 11.60
N LEU A 168 6.69 11.33 11.15
CA LEU A 168 7.46 11.50 9.92
C LEU A 168 6.54 11.72 8.72
N ALA A 169 5.49 10.91 8.55
CA ALA A 169 4.51 11.08 7.47
C ALA A 169 3.80 12.44 7.54
N LEU A 170 3.37 12.86 8.73
CA LEU A 170 2.71 14.16 8.93
C LEU A 170 3.64 15.34 8.65
N VAL A 171 4.92 15.27 9.03
CA VAL A 171 5.93 16.30 8.71
C VAL A 171 6.20 16.36 7.20
N LEU A 172 6.34 15.20 6.54
CA LEU A 172 6.52 15.14 5.09
C LEU A 172 5.29 15.68 4.36
N LEU A 173 4.08 15.36 4.82
CA LEU A 173 2.82 15.89 4.32
C LEU A 173 2.76 17.41 4.46
N TRP A 174 3.04 17.94 5.66
CA TRP A 174 3.06 19.38 5.90
C TRP A 174 4.00 20.12 4.95
N ARG A 175 5.20 19.58 4.74
CA ARG A 175 6.19 20.12 3.80
C ARG A 175 5.76 20.01 2.33
N GLU A 176 4.98 18.98 1.99
CA GLU A 176 4.43 18.81 0.64
C GLU A 176 3.29 19.79 0.38
N LEU A 177 2.43 20.04 1.38
CA LEU A 177 1.30 20.97 1.29
C LEU A 177 1.75 22.43 1.23
N THR A 178 2.86 22.78 1.90
CA THR A 178 3.43 24.13 1.93
C THR A 178 4.36 24.45 0.76
N GLY A 179 4.73 23.46 -0.06
CA GLY A 179 5.52 23.67 -1.28
C GLY A 179 4.75 24.42 -2.38
N ARG A 180 5.45 25.23 -3.20
CA ARG A 180 4.85 26.01 -4.31
C ARG A 180 4.02 25.12 -5.24
N ALA A 181 2.81 25.60 -5.53
CA ALA A 181 1.79 24.94 -6.34
C ALA A 181 2.31 24.63 -7.75
N ILE A 182 2.29 23.35 -8.13
CA ILE A 182 2.22 22.99 -9.54
C ILE A 182 0.74 23.17 -9.92
N GLY A 183 0.49 23.89 -11.03
CA GLY A 183 -0.82 24.40 -11.44
C GLY A 183 -1.99 23.42 -11.25
N GLU A 184 -3.03 23.94 -10.61
CA GLU A 184 -4.29 23.24 -10.34
C GLU A 184 -5.15 23.22 -11.61
N ALA A 185 -4.86 22.28 -12.50
CA ALA A 185 -5.80 21.86 -13.54
C ALA A 185 -5.51 20.40 -13.91
N ALA A 186 -5.90 19.49 -13.02
CA ALA A 186 -5.87 18.07 -13.37
C ALA A 186 -7.11 17.75 -14.20
N GLU A 187 -6.88 17.71 -15.52
CA GLU A 187 -7.78 17.19 -16.54
C GLU A 187 -8.39 15.84 -16.11
N GLU A 188 -9.65 15.59 -16.46
CA GLU A 188 -10.26 14.29 -16.20
C GLU A 188 -9.44 13.18 -16.92
N PRO A 189 -9.06 12.11 -16.22
CA PRO A 189 -8.26 11.07 -16.83
C PRO A 189 -9.08 10.36 -17.90
N SER A 190 -8.48 10.13 -19.06
CA SER A 190 -9.07 9.24 -20.04
C SER A 190 -9.27 7.84 -19.43
N PRO A 191 -10.36 7.12 -19.76
CA PRO A 191 -10.62 5.76 -19.24
C PRO A 191 -9.42 4.82 -19.41
N GLY A 192 -8.67 4.99 -20.51
CA GLY A 192 -7.39 4.33 -20.81
C GLY A 192 -6.36 4.36 -19.68
N ARG A 193 -6.33 5.42 -18.87
CA ARG A 193 -5.40 5.60 -17.74
C ARG A 193 -5.87 4.94 -16.44
N VAL A 194 -7.13 4.46 -16.40
CA VAL A 194 -7.77 3.87 -15.21
C VAL A 194 -7.77 2.34 -15.27
N TRP A 195 -7.86 1.74 -16.46
CA TRP A 195 -7.85 0.27 -16.65
C TRP A 195 -6.75 -0.49 -15.91
N PRO A 196 -5.49 0.00 -15.81
CA PRO A 196 -4.44 -0.71 -15.06
C PRO A 196 -4.78 -0.94 -13.57
N PHE A 197 -5.68 -0.14 -12.98
CA PHE A 197 -6.09 -0.29 -11.58
C PHE A 197 -7.08 -1.44 -11.35
N LEU A 198 -7.77 -1.94 -12.38
CA LEU A 198 -8.66 -3.09 -12.22
C LEU A 198 -7.87 -4.36 -11.84
N GLY A 199 -6.63 -4.47 -12.30
CA GLY A 199 -5.73 -5.56 -11.91
C GLY A 199 -5.14 -5.39 -10.50
N LEU A 200 -5.20 -4.20 -9.91
CA LEU A 200 -4.52 -3.91 -8.64
C LEU A 200 -5.09 -4.74 -7.48
N GLY A 201 -6.40 -4.93 -7.42
CA GLY A 201 -7.05 -5.73 -6.38
C GLY A 201 -6.59 -7.20 -6.40
N PRO A 202 -6.82 -7.94 -7.50
CA PRO A 202 -6.33 -9.31 -7.66
C PRO A 202 -4.81 -9.42 -7.48
N TRP A 203 -4.04 -8.46 -7.98
CA TRP A 203 -2.59 -8.43 -7.81
C TRP A 203 -2.17 -8.24 -6.36
N LEU A 204 -2.77 -7.29 -5.63
CA LEU A 204 -2.51 -7.07 -4.20
C LEU A 204 -2.87 -8.31 -3.39
N TYR A 205 -3.99 -8.97 -3.71
CA TYR A 205 -4.38 -10.22 -3.07
C TYR A 205 -3.33 -11.31 -3.28
N LEU A 206 -2.96 -11.61 -4.54
CA LEU A 206 -1.94 -12.63 -4.83
C LEU A 206 -0.59 -12.28 -4.20
N THR A 207 -0.23 -11.00 -4.23
CA THR A 207 1.01 -10.53 -3.63
C THR A 207 1.00 -10.71 -2.13
N LEU A 208 -0.02 -10.23 -1.43
CA LEU A 208 -0.08 -10.28 0.03
C LEU A 208 -0.37 -11.69 0.58
N ALA A 209 -1.17 -12.48 -0.12
CA ALA A 209 -1.56 -13.82 0.33
C ALA A 209 -0.49 -14.87 0.00
N VAL A 210 0.20 -14.72 -1.14
CA VAL A 210 1.11 -15.76 -1.67
C VAL A 210 2.55 -15.26 -1.73
N THR A 211 2.85 -14.28 -2.57
CA THR A 211 4.25 -13.98 -2.93
C THR A 211 5.02 -13.17 -1.89
N HIS A 212 4.32 -12.43 -1.03
CA HIS A 212 4.83 -11.63 0.09
C HIS A 212 4.34 -12.16 1.44
N ASN A 213 4.05 -13.45 1.50
CA ASN A 213 3.63 -14.16 2.71
C ASN A 213 4.68 -15.20 3.11
N PRO A 214 5.59 -14.84 4.04
CA PRO A 214 6.61 -15.78 4.53
C PRO A 214 6.02 -17.06 5.11
N SER A 215 4.85 -16.99 5.76
CA SER A 215 4.17 -18.17 6.30
C SER A 215 3.64 -19.08 5.21
N ALA A 216 3.14 -18.54 4.10
CA ALA A 216 2.74 -19.34 2.94
C ALA A 216 3.95 -20.04 2.30
N LEU A 217 5.08 -19.32 2.17
CA LEU A 217 6.33 -19.90 1.67
C LEU A 217 6.87 -20.99 2.60
N ALA A 218 6.86 -20.76 3.92
CA ALA A 218 7.28 -21.75 4.92
C ALA A 218 6.40 -23.02 4.83
N ALA A 219 5.07 -22.84 4.71
CA ALA A 219 4.14 -23.94 4.59
C ALA A 219 4.33 -24.77 3.30
N SER A 220 4.63 -24.12 2.16
CA SER A 220 4.81 -24.83 0.88
C SER A 220 6.18 -25.51 0.74
N THR A 221 7.23 -24.95 1.34
CA THR A 221 8.61 -25.45 1.22
C THR A 221 9.07 -26.32 2.39
N GLY A 222 8.34 -26.30 3.51
CA GLY A 222 8.78 -26.89 4.77
C GLY A 222 9.93 -26.13 5.45
N TRP A 223 10.25 -24.92 5.00
CA TRP A 223 11.32 -24.13 5.57
C TRP A 223 10.98 -23.62 6.97
N GLY A 224 12.02 -23.41 7.79
CA GLY A 224 11.90 -22.68 9.03
C GLY A 224 11.52 -21.22 8.80
N ASP A 225 10.98 -20.58 9.84
CA ASP A 225 10.40 -19.24 9.78
C ASP A 225 11.41 -18.18 9.29
N VAL A 226 12.64 -18.21 9.81
CA VAL A 226 13.70 -17.24 9.46
C VAL A 226 14.13 -17.35 7.98
N PRO A 227 14.50 -18.53 7.44
CA PRO A 227 14.80 -18.68 6.01
C PRO A 227 13.66 -18.21 5.08
N ALA A 228 12.40 -18.53 5.41
CA ALA A 228 11.25 -18.11 4.60
C ALA A 228 11.12 -16.57 4.56
N HIS A 229 11.30 -15.90 5.70
CA HIS A 229 11.29 -14.44 5.79
C HIS A 229 12.43 -13.79 5.00
N LEU A 230 13.64 -14.33 5.09
CA LEU A 230 14.79 -13.83 4.35
C LEU A 230 14.59 -13.98 2.83
N ALA A 231 14.04 -15.12 2.40
CA ALA A 231 13.79 -15.35 0.98
C ALA A 231 12.70 -14.45 0.43
N VAL A 232 11.56 -14.28 1.12
CA VAL A 232 10.52 -13.35 0.69
C VAL A 232 11.08 -11.92 0.60
N ASN A 233 11.83 -11.45 1.62
CA ASN A 233 12.48 -10.14 1.54
C ASN A 233 13.47 -10.02 0.38
N GLY A 234 14.26 -11.06 0.13
CA GLY A 234 15.19 -11.13 -1.00
C GLY A 234 14.46 -11.00 -2.33
N PHE A 235 13.38 -11.76 -2.53
CA PHE A 235 12.53 -11.69 -3.71
C PHE A 235 11.86 -10.34 -3.87
N THR A 236 11.30 -9.76 -2.79
CA THR A 236 10.74 -8.39 -2.80
C THR A 236 11.79 -7.37 -3.21
N THR A 237 13.02 -7.48 -2.69
CA THR A 237 14.12 -6.58 -3.02
C THR A 237 14.50 -6.68 -4.49
N LEU A 238 14.64 -7.90 -5.01
CA LEU A 238 14.91 -8.14 -6.44
C LEU A 238 13.79 -7.58 -7.32
N GLY A 239 12.53 -7.85 -6.95
CA GLY A 239 11.36 -7.30 -7.62
C GLY A 239 11.36 -5.77 -7.65
N ALA A 240 11.69 -5.13 -6.53
CA ALA A 240 11.80 -3.67 -6.43
C ALA A 240 12.88 -3.10 -7.37
N VAL A 241 14.05 -3.76 -7.44
CA VAL A 241 15.13 -3.38 -8.36
C VAL A 241 14.67 -3.53 -9.81
N VAL A 242 14.03 -4.65 -10.16
CA VAL A 242 13.50 -4.87 -11.52
C VAL A 242 12.46 -3.81 -11.88
N CYS A 243 11.50 -3.51 -10.99
CA CYS A 243 10.51 -2.47 -11.21
C CYS A 243 11.16 -1.10 -11.46
N ALA A 244 12.18 -0.73 -10.68
CA ALA A 244 12.91 0.51 -10.88
C ALA A 244 13.64 0.56 -12.24
N LEU A 245 14.27 -0.54 -12.65
CA LEU A 245 14.96 -0.66 -13.94
C LEU A 245 13.98 -0.57 -15.12
N VAL A 246 12.88 -1.33 -15.08
CA VAL A 246 11.84 -1.32 -16.13
C VAL A 246 11.12 0.02 -16.21
N ALA A 247 10.87 0.67 -15.07
CA ALA A 247 10.23 1.98 -15.05
C ALA A 247 11.08 3.07 -15.72
N GLY A 248 12.41 2.88 -15.80
CA GLY A 248 13.34 3.73 -16.53
C GLY A 248 13.38 3.52 -18.05
N TRP A 249 12.71 2.50 -18.60
CA TRP A 249 12.77 2.20 -20.04
C TRP A 249 11.90 3.11 -20.92
N PRO A 250 12.16 3.22 -22.23
CA PRO A 250 11.27 3.92 -23.16
C PRO A 250 9.86 3.33 -23.16
N ALA A 251 8.83 4.19 -23.31
CA ALA A 251 7.41 3.80 -23.20
C ALA A 251 7.00 2.63 -24.13
N ARG A 252 7.64 2.52 -25.31
CA ARG A 252 7.40 1.45 -26.28
C ARG A 252 7.85 0.07 -25.77
N ARG A 253 8.94 0.00 -24.99
CA ARG A 253 9.41 -1.24 -24.33
C ARG A 253 8.64 -1.53 -23.05
N ARG A 254 8.20 -0.50 -22.31
CA ARG A 254 7.39 -0.65 -21.09
C ARG A 254 6.08 -1.42 -21.32
N ARG A 255 5.40 -1.24 -22.46
CA ARG A 255 4.12 -1.95 -22.73
C ARG A 255 4.26 -3.47 -22.82
N LEU A 256 5.38 -3.96 -23.35
CA LEU A 256 5.67 -5.41 -23.46
C LEU A 256 5.99 -6.03 -22.10
N TRP A 257 6.69 -5.29 -21.23
CA TRP A 257 7.17 -5.77 -19.93
C TRP A 257 6.25 -5.41 -18.76
N ALA A 258 5.28 -4.52 -18.94
CA ALA A 258 4.21 -4.28 -17.97
C ALA A 258 3.35 -5.53 -17.71
N LEU A 259 3.40 -6.51 -18.61
CA LEU A 259 2.79 -7.83 -18.43
C LEU A 259 3.62 -8.77 -17.55
N LEU A 260 4.92 -8.47 -17.35
CA LEU A 260 5.87 -9.28 -16.58
C LEU A 260 6.23 -8.56 -15.26
N ASP A 261 5.22 -7.99 -14.61
CA ASP A 261 5.39 -7.20 -13.39
C ASP A 261 6.16 -7.97 -12.31
N GLY A 262 6.92 -7.27 -11.49
CA GLY A 262 7.82 -7.86 -10.49
C GLY A 262 7.13 -8.88 -9.58
N GLY A 263 5.83 -8.70 -9.32
CA GLY A 263 4.96 -9.63 -8.61
C GLY A 263 4.80 -11.00 -9.29
N LEU A 264 4.65 -11.03 -10.62
CA LEU A 264 4.60 -12.26 -11.44
C LEU A 264 5.95 -12.96 -11.46
N LEU A 265 7.06 -12.20 -11.54
CA LEU A 265 8.41 -12.76 -11.44
C LEU A 265 8.70 -13.34 -10.05
N THR A 266 8.32 -12.65 -8.97
CA THR A 266 8.45 -13.17 -7.60
C THR A 266 7.53 -14.35 -7.34
N GLY A 267 6.31 -14.34 -7.90
CA GLY A 267 5.37 -15.46 -7.80
C GLY A 267 5.82 -16.69 -8.58
N ALA A 268 6.32 -16.48 -9.80
CA ALA A 268 6.91 -17.54 -10.61
C ALA A 268 8.17 -18.11 -9.95
N LEU A 269 9.06 -17.27 -9.39
CA LEU A 269 10.22 -17.72 -8.63
C LEU A 269 9.84 -18.47 -7.35
N ALA A 270 8.84 -17.99 -6.61
CA ALA A 270 8.36 -18.67 -5.40
C ALA A 270 7.72 -20.04 -5.71
N LEU A 271 6.96 -20.15 -6.80
CA LEU A 271 6.39 -21.42 -7.27
C LEU A 271 7.50 -22.39 -7.73
N LEU A 272 8.46 -21.88 -8.51
CA LEU A 272 9.58 -22.66 -9.03
C LEU A 272 10.51 -23.17 -7.91
N VAL A 273 10.71 -22.38 -6.84
CA VAL A 273 11.41 -22.83 -5.62
C VAL A 273 10.58 -23.80 -4.79
N ALA A 274 9.26 -23.67 -4.78
CA ALA A 274 8.34 -24.60 -4.12
C ALA A 274 8.13 -25.93 -4.89
N GLY A 275 8.71 -26.08 -6.09
CA GLY A 275 8.57 -27.28 -6.91
C GLY A 275 7.17 -27.46 -7.53
N LEU A 276 6.43 -26.37 -7.68
CA LEU A 276 5.12 -26.29 -8.36
C LEU A 276 5.26 -25.58 -9.72
#